data_AF-A0A2K3DR83-F1
#
_entry.id   AF-A0A2K3DR83-F1
#
_cell.length_a   1.000
_cell.length_b   1.000
_cell.length_c   1.000
_cell.angle_alpha   90.00
_cell.angle_beta   90.00
_cell.angle_gamma   90.00
#
_symmetry.space_group_name_H-M   'P 1'
#
loop_
_entity.id
_entity.type
_entity.pdbx_description
1 polymer ?
#
loop_
_entity_poly.entity_id
_entity_poly.type
_entity_poly.pdbx_seq_one_letter_code
_entity_poly.pdbx_strand_id
1 'polypeptide(L)'
;MEAVKQGSCAVGLKSGTHVVLATLKRSQSELSSFQRKVFKIDDHMGIAIAGLTGDGRSLCKYMRNECINFRYIYESAMPTGRLVRQIADKSQVCTQRSWKRPYGVGLLVAGVDSTGPHLFNTCPSGNYYEYKAHAIGARSQAAKTYLEKHFESFPSASLDELISHGLRALAASLSEGELTEANCSVAVVGRESAFTLLEDAGVAPFIAALKEEEGAGAMQAEEPAAEAPAEQAEGAAAAPEEPAAEGGAAPMEAD
;
A
#
# COMPACT_ATOMS: atom_id res chain seq x y z
N MET A 1 -8.33 13.62 -5.40
CA MET A 1 -7.44 12.47 -5.08
C MET A 1 -6.45 12.79 -3.97
N GLU A 2 -5.98 14.04 -3.83
CA GLU A 2 -5.03 14.45 -2.78
C GLU A 2 -5.46 14.09 -1.35
N ALA A 3 -6.74 14.21 -1.01
CA ALA A 3 -7.25 13.79 0.31
C ALA A 3 -6.91 12.32 0.65
N VAL A 4 -6.88 11.43 -0.34
CA VAL A 4 -6.51 10.02 -0.14
C VAL A 4 -5.02 9.91 0.15
N LYS A 5 -4.17 10.66 -0.56
CA LYS A 5 -2.71 10.69 -0.34
C LYS A 5 -2.33 11.26 1.04
N GLN A 6 -3.18 12.09 1.63
CA GLN A 6 -2.96 12.61 3.00
C GLN A 6 -3.35 11.61 4.10
N GLY A 7 -4.19 10.62 3.81
CA GLY A 7 -4.50 9.55 4.76
C GLY A 7 -3.30 8.65 5.00
N SER A 8 -3.07 8.13 6.21
CA SER A 8 -1.89 7.25 6.44
C SER A 8 -1.96 5.96 5.60
N CYS A 9 -0.80 5.36 5.37
CA CYS A 9 -0.63 4.26 4.43
C CYS A 9 -1.48 3.02 4.75
N ALA A 10 -1.99 2.38 3.69
CA ALA A 10 -2.61 1.06 3.70
C ALA A 10 -2.09 0.27 2.52
N VAL A 11 -1.70 -0.98 2.76
CA VAL A 11 -1.13 -1.91 1.79
C VAL A 11 -2.04 -3.13 1.70
N GLY A 12 -2.29 -3.59 0.48
CA GLY A 12 -3.04 -4.81 0.20
C GLY A 12 -2.22 -5.76 -0.67
N LEU A 13 -2.28 -7.05 -0.34
CA LEU A 13 -1.55 -8.13 -0.98
C LEU A 13 -2.48 -9.30 -1.24
N LYS A 14 -2.41 -9.90 -2.42
CA LYS A 14 -3.18 -11.09 -2.81
C LYS A 14 -2.22 -12.24 -3.13
N SER A 15 -2.43 -13.37 -2.45
CA SER A 15 -1.88 -14.69 -2.80
C SER A 15 -2.94 -15.50 -3.57
N GLY A 16 -2.59 -16.71 -4.01
CA GLY A 16 -3.56 -17.64 -4.63
C GLY A 16 -4.65 -18.12 -3.67
N THR A 17 -4.40 -18.03 -2.35
CA THR A 17 -5.29 -18.58 -1.31
C THR A 17 -5.86 -17.52 -0.36
N HIS A 18 -5.12 -16.44 -0.11
CA HIS A 18 -5.43 -15.42 0.91
C HIS A 18 -5.24 -14.00 0.39
N VAL A 19 -5.90 -13.03 1.02
CA VAL A 19 -5.66 -11.59 0.86
C VAL A 19 -5.34 -10.98 2.22
N VAL A 20 -4.30 -10.16 2.26
CA VAL A 20 -3.83 -9.47 3.47
C VAL A 20 -3.94 -7.96 3.26
N LEU A 21 -4.45 -7.26 4.27
CA LEU A 21 -4.46 -5.81 4.36
C LEU A 21 -3.64 -5.38 5.56
N ALA A 22 -2.53 -4.67 5.33
CA ALA A 22 -1.72 -4.07 6.38
C ALA A 22 -1.95 -2.55 6.40
N THR A 23 -2.23 -1.98 7.56
CA THR A 23 -2.54 -0.54 7.67
C THR A 23 -1.79 0.12 8.80
N LEU A 24 -1.36 1.36 8.54
CA LEU A 24 -0.73 2.21 9.53
C LEU A 24 -1.80 3.07 10.22
N LYS A 25 -1.97 2.84 11.52
CA LYS A 25 -2.73 3.68 12.44
C LYS A 25 -1.88 4.87 12.86
N ARG A 26 -2.50 6.04 12.96
CA ARG A 26 -1.85 7.26 13.45
C ARG A 26 -2.53 7.68 14.74
N SER A 27 -1.75 7.98 15.76
CA SER A 27 -2.21 8.74 16.92
C SER A 27 -1.89 10.22 16.70
N GLN A 28 -2.79 11.10 17.14
CA GLN A 28 -2.56 12.56 17.11
C GLN A 28 -1.72 13.02 18.30
N SER A 29 -1.81 12.32 19.43
CA SER A 29 -1.09 12.61 20.66
C SER A 29 -1.01 11.36 21.54
N GLU A 30 -0.11 11.33 22.52
CA GLU A 30 0.02 10.20 23.46
C GLU A 30 -1.28 9.93 24.24
N LEU A 31 -2.12 10.96 24.43
CA LEU A 31 -3.42 10.86 25.09
C LEU A 31 -4.52 10.32 24.16
N SER A 32 -4.24 10.18 22.86
CA SER A 32 -5.23 9.79 21.86
C SER A 32 -5.13 8.31 21.52
N SER A 33 -6.28 7.64 21.45
CA SER A 33 -6.38 6.27 20.96
C SER A 33 -6.11 6.21 19.46
N PHE A 34 -5.45 5.14 19.01
CA PHE A 34 -5.26 4.88 17.60
C PHE A 34 -6.60 4.68 16.86
N GLN A 35 -6.78 5.39 15.75
CA GLN A 35 -7.99 5.26 14.96
C GLN A 35 -7.93 4.07 14.00
N ARG A 36 -8.89 3.15 14.16
CA ARG A 36 -9.07 1.99 13.26
C ARG A 36 -9.36 2.42 11.82
N LYS A 37 -8.70 1.73 10.89
CA LYS A 37 -8.86 1.94 9.43
C LYS A 37 -9.35 0.71 8.68
N VAL A 38 -9.27 -0.43 9.33
CA VAL A 38 -9.73 -1.68 8.75
C VAL A 38 -11.12 -1.97 9.31
N PHE A 39 -12.04 -2.33 8.43
CA PHE A 39 -13.41 -2.64 8.79
C PHE A 39 -13.83 -3.94 8.14
N LYS A 40 -14.34 -4.88 8.95
CA LYS A 40 -15.06 -6.05 8.46
C LYS A 40 -16.36 -5.62 7.79
N ILE A 41 -16.59 -6.06 6.56
CA ILE A 41 -17.86 -5.83 5.85
C ILE A 41 -18.76 -7.07 6.01
N ASP A 42 -18.21 -8.24 5.73
CA ASP A 42 -18.87 -9.52 5.84
C ASP A 42 -17.85 -10.59 6.29
N ASP A 43 -18.26 -11.84 6.44
CA ASP A 43 -17.36 -12.93 6.86
C ASP A 43 -16.26 -13.21 5.83
N HIS A 44 -16.53 -13.03 4.54
CA HIS A 44 -15.57 -13.25 3.45
C HIS A 44 -14.94 -11.95 2.92
N MET A 45 -15.16 -10.81 3.57
CA MET A 45 -14.75 -9.50 3.02
C MET A 45 -14.48 -8.42 4.09
N GLY A 46 -13.45 -7.62 3.84
CA GLY A 46 -13.21 -6.39 4.58
C GLY A 46 -12.57 -5.31 3.74
N ILE A 47 -12.49 -4.11 4.33
CA ILE A 47 -11.91 -2.94 3.68
C ILE A 47 -10.85 -2.29 4.56
N ALA A 48 -9.86 -1.68 3.91
CA ALA A 48 -8.98 -0.68 4.50
C ALA A 48 -9.24 0.67 3.86
N ILE A 49 -9.29 1.72 4.67
CA ILE A 49 -9.57 3.09 4.22
C ILE A 49 -8.32 3.98 4.26
N ALA A 50 -8.19 4.88 3.27
CA ALA A 50 -7.26 6.00 3.32
C ALA A 50 -7.96 7.30 2.89
N GLY A 51 -7.78 8.37 3.66
CA GLY A 51 -8.41 9.68 3.45
C GLY A 51 -9.41 10.02 4.56
N LEU A 52 -10.54 10.62 4.19
CA LEU A 52 -11.52 11.11 5.17
C LEU A 52 -12.27 9.95 5.84
N THR A 53 -12.04 9.76 7.13
CA THR A 53 -12.58 8.60 7.88
C THR A 53 -14.10 8.61 8.01
N GLY A 54 -14.73 9.79 8.06
CA GLY A 54 -16.19 9.92 8.07
C GLY A 54 -16.86 9.36 6.80
N ASP A 55 -16.25 9.60 5.64
CA ASP A 55 -16.71 9.06 4.36
C ASP A 55 -16.49 7.55 4.31
N GLY A 56 -15.32 7.08 4.76
CA GLY A 56 -15.00 5.65 4.85
C GLY A 56 -16.02 4.88 5.71
N ARG A 57 -16.44 5.43 6.85
CA ARG A 57 -17.49 4.82 7.70
C ARG A 57 -18.86 4.81 7.02
N SER A 58 -19.20 5.87 6.30
CA SER A 58 -20.46 5.95 5.56
C SER A 58 -20.53 4.91 4.44
N LEU A 59 -19.43 4.74 3.69
CA LEU A 59 -19.31 3.70 2.67
C LEU A 59 -19.29 2.29 3.29
N CYS A 60 -18.60 2.10 4.41
CA CYS A 60 -18.60 0.83 5.15
C CYS A 60 -20.02 0.40 5.56
N LYS A 61 -20.82 1.32 6.12
CA LYS A 61 -22.22 1.05 6.47
C LYS A 61 -23.05 0.69 5.24
N TYR A 62 -22.84 1.41 4.13
CA TYR A 62 -23.51 1.11 2.87
C TYR A 62 -23.14 -0.29 2.35
N MET A 63 -21.85 -0.63 2.33
CA MET A 63 -21.36 -1.96 1.91
C MET A 63 -21.94 -3.09 2.74
N ARG A 64 -21.99 -2.93 4.07
CA ARG A 64 -22.60 -3.92 4.98
C ARG A 64 -24.07 -4.15 4.67
N ASN A 65 -24.82 -3.08 4.44
CA ASN A 65 -26.23 -3.18 4.09
C ASN A 65 -26.44 -3.92 2.76
N GLU A 66 -25.63 -3.62 1.74
CA GLU A 66 -25.71 -4.31 0.45
C GLU A 66 -25.37 -5.81 0.58
N CYS A 67 -24.35 -6.18 1.37
CA CYS A 67 -24.03 -7.59 1.61
C CYS A 67 -25.16 -8.33 2.35
N ILE A 68 -25.73 -7.72 3.39
CA ILE A 68 -26.86 -8.30 4.13
C ILE A 68 -28.08 -8.47 3.22
N ASN A 69 -28.41 -7.45 2.43
CA ASN A 69 -29.53 -7.50 1.49
C ASN A 69 -29.31 -8.59 0.42
N PHE A 70 -28.09 -8.71 -0.11
CA PHE A 70 -27.75 -9.72 -1.08
C PHE A 70 -27.91 -11.13 -0.50
N ARG A 71 -27.38 -11.35 0.71
CA ARG A 71 -27.51 -12.63 1.43
C ARG A 71 -28.97 -12.96 1.76
N TYR A 72 -29.79 -11.95 2.06
CA TYR A 72 -31.22 -12.14 2.30
C TYR A 72 -32.00 -12.54 1.03
N ILE A 73 -31.68 -11.93 -0.11
CA ILE A 73 -32.43 -12.17 -1.37
C ILE A 73 -31.96 -13.46 -2.07
N TYR A 74 -30.65 -13.71 -2.09
CA TYR A 74 -30.03 -14.75 -2.90
C TYR A 74 -29.46 -15.90 -2.07
N GLU A 75 -29.62 -15.86 -0.75
CA GLU A 75 -29.11 -16.88 0.21
C GLU A 75 -27.62 -17.23 0.01
N SER A 76 -26.83 -16.29 -0.51
CA SER A 76 -25.44 -16.48 -0.89
C SER A 76 -24.59 -15.26 -0.52
N ALA A 77 -23.29 -15.48 -0.35
CA ALA A 77 -22.32 -14.43 -0.07
C ALA A 77 -22.16 -13.50 -1.28
N MET A 78 -22.07 -12.19 -1.04
CA MET A 78 -21.98 -11.21 -2.13
C MET A 78 -20.62 -11.29 -2.85
N PRO A 79 -20.57 -11.48 -4.19
CA PRO A 79 -19.31 -11.47 -4.91
C PRO A 79 -18.59 -10.12 -4.79
N THR A 80 -17.27 -10.15 -4.55
CA THR A 80 -16.47 -8.95 -4.28
C THR A 80 -16.54 -7.95 -5.43
N GLY A 81 -16.42 -8.41 -6.68
CA GLY A 81 -16.50 -7.55 -7.86
C GLY A 81 -17.84 -6.83 -8.01
N ARG A 82 -18.95 -7.47 -7.60
CA ARG A 82 -20.29 -6.87 -7.67
C ARG A 82 -20.44 -5.73 -6.67
N LEU A 83 -19.97 -5.93 -5.44
CA LEU A 83 -20.02 -4.89 -4.41
C LEU A 83 -19.14 -3.69 -4.79
N VAL A 84 -17.92 -3.95 -5.28
CA VAL A 84 -17.00 -2.89 -5.73
C VAL A 84 -17.61 -2.05 -6.84
N ARG A 85 -18.29 -2.68 -7.81
CA ARG A 85 -19.02 -1.96 -8.86
C ARG A 85 -20.12 -1.05 -8.30
N GLN A 86 -20.92 -1.52 -7.33
CA GLN A 86 -21.94 -0.68 -6.70
C GLN A 86 -21.35 0.53 -5.96
N ILE A 87 -20.19 0.36 -5.33
CA ILE A 87 -19.46 1.45 -4.66
C ILE A 87 -18.91 2.45 -5.66
N ALA A 88 -18.38 1.97 -6.79
CA ALA A 88 -17.93 2.79 -7.89
C ALA A 88 -19.07 3.65 -8.45
N ASP A 89 -20.22 3.05 -8.76
CA ASP A 89 -21.42 3.75 -9.23
C ASP A 89 -21.89 4.79 -8.21
N LYS A 90 -21.94 4.42 -6.92
CA LYS A 90 -22.31 5.35 -5.85
C LYS A 90 -21.36 6.55 -5.76
N SER A 91 -20.06 6.30 -5.91
CA SER A 91 -19.03 7.34 -5.87
C SER A 91 -19.12 8.25 -7.10
N GLN A 92 -19.36 7.68 -8.27
CA GLN A 92 -19.54 8.40 -9.52
C GLN A 92 -20.76 9.34 -9.47
N VAL A 93 -21.88 8.93 -8.87
CA VAL A 93 -23.05 9.81 -8.73
C VAL A 93 -22.72 11.08 -7.93
N CYS A 94 -21.79 10.98 -6.98
CA CYS A 94 -21.33 12.13 -6.17
C CYS A 94 -20.40 13.07 -6.94
N THR A 95 -19.85 12.67 -8.10
CA THR A 95 -19.02 13.55 -8.94
C THR A 95 -19.85 14.33 -9.96
N GLN A 96 -21.06 13.86 -10.29
CA GLN A 96 -21.93 14.47 -11.30
C GLN A 96 -22.99 15.40 -10.71
N ARG A 97 -23.42 15.16 -9.46
CA ARG A 97 -24.49 15.96 -8.83
C ARG A 97 -23.89 17.16 -8.09
N SER A 98 -24.21 18.36 -8.56
CA SER A 98 -23.69 19.63 -8.00
C SER A 98 -23.89 19.82 -6.49
N TRP A 99 -24.97 19.31 -5.90
CA TRP A 99 -25.21 19.43 -4.45
C TRP A 99 -24.47 18.38 -3.61
N LYS A 100 -23.86 17.37 -4.24
CA LYS A 100 -23.06 16.35 -3.55
C LYS A 100 -21.59 16.70 -3.68
N ARG A 101 -20.83 16.42 -2.61
CA ARG A 101 -19.37 16.36 -2.71
C ARG A 101 -18.92 14.92 -3.00
N PRO A 102 -17.85 14.70 -3.77
CA PRO A 102 -17.22 13.40 -3.92
C PRO A 102 -16.75 12.84 -2.56
N TYR A 103 -16.70 11.51 -2.46
CA TYR A 103 -16.12 10.86 -1.29
C TYR A 103 -14.61 11.10 -1.22
N GLY A 104 -14.12 11.63 -0.11
CA GLY A 104 -12.71 11.93 0.11
C GLY A 104 -11.87 10.72 0.55
N VAL A 105 -12.24 9.51 0.15
CA VAL A 105 -11.66 8.26 0.65
C VAL A 105 -11.33 7.31 -0.50
N GLY A 106 -10.17 6.67 -0.41
CA GLY A 106 -9.81 5.50 -1.20
C GLY A 106 -10.01 4.25 -0.36
N LEU A 107 -10.51 3.18 -0.99
CA LEU A 107 -10.73 1.90 -0.32
C LEU A 107 -9.85 0.84 -0.97
N LEU A 108 -9.19 0.04 -0.13
CA LEU A 108 -8.73 -1.28 -0.53
C LEU A 108 -9.76 -2.29 -0.03
N VAL A 109 -10.38 -3.03 -0.95
CA VAL A 109 -11.37 -4.06 -0.66
C VAL A 109 -10.71 -5.40 -0.84
N ALA A 110 -10.60 -6.16 0.25
CA ALA A 110 -10.13 -7.53 0.26
C ALA A 110 -11.33 -8.46 0.44
N GLY A 111 -11.52 -9.39 -0.47
CA GLY A 111 -12.59 -10.37 -0.36
C GLY A 111 -12.23 -11.68 -1.04
N VAL A 112 -12.86 -12.77 -0.60
CA VAL A 112 -12.70 -14.09 -1.21
C VAL A 112 -14.07 -14.54 -1.70
N ASP A 113 -14.17 -14.86 -2.98
CA ASP A 113 -15.38 -15.40 -3.58
C ASP A 113 -15.12 -16.78 -4.19
N SER A 114 -16.10 -17.33 -4.91
CA SER A 114 -16.00 -18.63 -5.57
C SER A 114 -14.90 -18.70 -6.64
N THR A 115 -14.51 -17.56 -7.24
CA THR A 115 -13.44 -17.50 -8.23
C THR A 115 -12.07 -17.36 -7.58
N GLY A 116 -12.01 -16.77 -6.38
CA GLY A 116 -10.84 -16.83 -5.52
C GLY A 116 -10.67 -15.59 -4.64
N PRO A 117 -9.45 -15.35 -4.15
CA PRO A 117 -9.11 -14.11 -3.46
C PRO A 117 -9.09 -12.93 -4.44
N HIS A 118 -9.60 -11.78 -4.02
CA HIS A 118 -9.63 -10.54 -4.79
C HIS A 118 -9.20 -9.35 -3.96
N LEU A 119 -8.41 -8.48 -4.58
CA LEU A 119 -8.01 -7.20 -4.03
C LEU A 119 -8.39 -6.10 -5.02
N PHE A 120 -9.31 -5.24 -4.61
CA PHE A 120 -9.73 -4.09 -5.40
C PHE A 120 -9.29 -2.79 -4.74
N ASN A 121 -8.89 -1.82 -5.56
CA ASN A 121 -8.76 -0.44 -5.15
C ASN A 121 -9.91 0.37 -5.76
N THR A 122 -10.57 1.19 -4.96
CA THR A 122 -11.58 2.15 -5.44
C THR A 122 -11.12 3.58 -5.19
N CYS A 123 -11.25 4.41 -6.21
CA CYS A 123 -10.94 5.83 -6.16
C CYS A 123 -12.20 6.69 -6.01
N PRO A 124 -12.10 7.89 -5.40
CA PRO A 124 -13.17 8.90 -5.35
C PRO A 124 -13.86 9.23 -6.68
N SER A 125 -13.16 9.02 -7.81
CA SER A 125 -13.69 9.25 -9.16
C SER A 125 -14.71 8.22 -9.61
N GLY A 126 -14.88 7.11 -8.87
CA GLY A 126 -15.68 5.96 -9.30
C GLY A 126 -14.87 4.94 -10.11
N ASN A 127 -13.58 5.17 -10.34
CA ASN A 127 -12.72 4.15 -10.96
C ASN A 127 -12.38 3.06 -9.93
N TYR A 128 -12.40 1.81 -10.38
CA TYR A 128 -11.94 0.68 -9.59
C TYR A 128 -11.03 -0.22 -10.43
N TYR A 129 -10.06 -0.83 -9.78
CA TYR A 129 -9.08 -1.71 -10.42
C TYR A 129 -8.81 -2.92 -9.52
N GLU A 130 -8.69 -4.09 -10.14
CA GLU A 130 -8.20 -5.29 -9.44
C GLU A 130 -6.67 -5.29 -9.47
N TYR A 131 -6.05 -5.59 -8.33
CA TYR A 131 -4.60 -5.59 -8.16
C TYR A 131 -4.11 -6.93 -7.59
N LYS A 132 -2.88 -7.32 -7.94
CA LYS A 132 -2.13 -8.37 -7.23
C LYS A 132 -1.59 -7.86 -5.89
N ALA A 133 -1.11 -6.63 -5.90
CA ALA A 133 -0.71 -5.89 -4.71
C ALA A 133 -0.90 -4.41 -4.97
N HIS A 134 -1.28 -3.65 -3.96
CA HIS A 134 -1.43 -2.21 -4.08
C HIS A 134 -1.25 -1.51 -2.74
N ALA A 135 -0.82 -0.24 -2.78
CA ALA A 135 -0.76 0.62 -1.61
C ALA A 135 -1.45 1.95 -1.89
N ILE A 136 -2.17 2.46 -0.88
CA ILE A 136 -2.84 3.76 -0.89
C ILE A 136 -2.43 4.58 0.34
N GLY A 137 -2.58 5.89 0.27
CA GLY A 137 -2.27 6.80 1.37
C GLY A 137 -0.91 7.49 1.27
N ALA A 138 -0.47 8.05 2.39
CA ALA A 138 0.74 8.82 2.51
C ALA A 138 1.94 7.94 2.25
N ARG A 139 2.80 8.41 1.34
CA ARG A 139 4.07 7.75 0.96
C ARG A 139 3.88 6.29 0.50
N SER A 140 2.70 6.00 -0.06
CA SER A 140 2.42 4.71 -0.69
C SER A 140 3.36 4.40 -1.86
N GLN A 141 4.07 5.38 -2.42
CA GLN A 141 5.00 5.15 -3.51
C GLN A 141 6.18 4.27 -3.09
N ALA A 142 6.75 4.48 -1.89
CA ALA A 142 7.82 3.63 -1.38
C ALA A 142 7.35 2.18 -1.16
N ALA A 143 6.15 2.02 -0.60
CA ALA A 143 5.50 0.71 -0.49
C ALA A 143 5.31 0.06 -1.87
N LYS A 144 4.84 0.79 -2.88
CA LYS A 144 4.69 0.28 -4.24
C LYS A 144 6.01 -0.19 -4.84
N THR A 145 7.10 0.56 -4.66
CA THR A 145 8.43 0.16 -5.13
C THR A 145 8.90 -1.15 -4.50
N TYR A 146 8.59 -1.40 -3.22
CA TYR A 146 8.84 -2.69 -2.61
C TYR A 146 7.98 -3.79 -3.24
N LEU A 147 6.68 -3.55 -3.38
CA LEU A 147 5.75 -4.50 -3.97
C LEU A 147 6.11 -4.89 -5.41
N GLU A 148 6.55 -3.93 -6.22
CA GLU A 148 7.00 -4.14 -7.61
C GLU A 148 8.22 -5.06 -7.71
N LYS A 149 9.05 -5.15 -6.68
CA LYS A 149 10.21 -6.07 -6.67
C LYS A 149 9.84 -7.50 -6.28
N HIS A 150 8.74 -7.69 -5.55
CA HIS A 150 8.39 -8.98 -4.94
C HIS A 150 7.05 -9.56 -5.42
N PHE A 151 6.29 -8.88 -6.29
CA PHE A 151 4.92 -9.30 -6.62
C PHE A 151 4.81 -10.67 -7.30
N GLU A 152 5.89 -11.16 -7.91
CA GLU A 152 5.91 -12.45 -8.59
C GLU A 152 5.89 -13.63 -7.62
N SER A 153 6.37 -13.46 -6.38
CA SER A 153 6.37 -14.52 -5.36
C SER A 153 5.04 -14.64 -4.61
N PHE A 154 4.19 -13.61 -4.64
CA PHE A 154 2.94 -13.58 -3.87
C PHE A 154 1.94 -14.70 -4.19
N PRO A 155 1.75 -15.15 -5.45
CA PRO A 155 0.80 -16.23 -5.75
C PRO A 155 1.07 -17.55 -5.02
N SER A 156 2.34 -17.87 -4.78
CA SER A 156 2.80 -19.09 -4.09
C SER A 156 3.12 -18.89 -2.61
N ALA A 157 3.11 -17.64 -2.13
CA ALA A 157 3.46 -17.31 -0.76
C ALA A 157 2.44 -17.85 0.23
N SER A 158 2.95 -18.34 1.36
CA SER A 158 2.16 -18.70 2.54
C SER A 158 1.55 -17.46 3.20
N LEU A 159 0.58 -17.68 4.11
CA LEU A 159 -0.07 -16.59 4.84
C LEU A 159 0.94 -15.74 5.63
N ASP A 160 1.84 -16.39 6.35
CA ASP A 160 2.81 -15.73 7.22
C ASP A 160 3.83 -14.91 6.40
N GLU A 161 4.34 -15.48 5.31
CA GLU A 161 5.22 -14.76 4.38
C GLU A 161 4.53 -13.54 3.75
N LEU A 162 3.24 -13.68 3.40
CA LEU A 162 2.47 -12.59 2.82
C LEU A 162 2.24 -11.46 3.85
N ILE A 163 2.01 -11.79 5.12
CA ILE A 163 1.95 -10.80 6.21
C ILE A 163 3.31 -10.10 6.34
N SER A 164 4.42 -10.85 6.36
CA SER A 164 5.77 -10.27 6.45
C SER A 164 6.07 -9.32 5.30
N HIS A 165 5.73 -9.69 4.05
CA HIS A 165 5.84 -8.78 2.89
C HIS A 165 4.97 -7.53 3.05
N GLY A 166 3.77 -7.65 3.63
CA GLY A 166 2.88 -6.52 3.91
C GLY A 166 3.45 -5.56 4.93
N LEU A 167 4.04 -6.09 6.01
CA LEU A 167 4.68 -5.29 7.05
C LEU A 167 5.95 -4.61 6.53
N ARG A 168 6.79 -5.30 5.73
CA ARG A 168 7.98 -4.70 5.10
C ARG A 168 7.62 -3.57 4.13
N ALA A 169 6.59 -3.79 3.30
CA ALA A 169 6.09 -2.74 2.40
C ALA A 169 5.58 -1.52 3.17
N LEU A 170 4.93 -1.75 4.32
CA LEU A 170 4.41 -0.70 5.18
C LEU A 170 5.55 0.02 5.94
N ALA A 171 6.56 -0.70 6.41
CA ALA A 171 7.76 -0.14 7.03
C ALA A 171 8.48 0.84 6.09
N ALA A 172 8.61 0.47 4.80
CA ALA A 172 9.17 1.36 3.77
C ALA A 172 8.37 2.67 3.58
N SER A 173 7.11 2.73 4.00
CA SER A 173 6.27 3.94 3.93
C SER A 173 6.31 4.82 5.18
N LEU A 174 7.01 4.40 6.23
CA LEU A 174 7.10 5.10 7.52
C LEU A 174 8.13 6.25 7.45
N SER A 175 7.95 7.34 8.21
CA SER A 175 8.81 8.57 8.11
C SER A 175 9.83 8.62 9.19
N GLU A 176 9.35 8.35 10.39
CA GLU A 176 10.05 8.51 11.64
C GLU A 176 9.49 7.43 12.56
N GLY A 177 10.39 6.74 13.27
CA GLY A 177 10.06 5.64 14.17
C GLY A 177 9.96 4.29 13.48
N GLU A 178 9.68 3.28 14.31
CA GLU A 178 9.57 1.89 13.91
C GLU A 178 8.10 1.43 13.87
N LEU A 179 7.87 0.31 13.21
CA LEU A 179 6.59 -0.37 13.29
C LEU A 179 6.40 -0.94 14.70
N THR A 180 5.26 -0.64 15.32
CA THR A 180 4.90 -1.10 16.66
C THR A 180 3.52 -1.75 16.63
N GLU A 181 3.24 -2.59 17.62
CA GLU A 181 1.96 -3.29 17.75
C GLU A 181 0.76 -2.33 17.78
N ALA A 182 0.93 -1.17 18.41
CA ALA A 182 -0.11 -0.16 18.54
C ALA A 182 -0.35 0.63 17.24
N ASN A 183 0.70 0.84 16.42
CA ASN A 183 0.61 1.61 15.18
C ASN A 183 0.24 0.76 13.95
N CYS A 184 0.29 -0.57 14.05
CA CYS A 184 -0.03 -1.47 12.95
C CYS A 184 -1.35 -2.21 13.19
N SER A 185 -2.13 -2.39 12.12
CA SER A 185 -3.25 -3.34 12.09
C SER A 185 -3.15 -4.18 10.83
N VAL A 186 -3.26 -5.50 10.97
CA VAL A 186 -3.26 -6.45 9.86
C VAL A 186 -4.62 -7.11 9.81
N ALA A 187 -5.19 -7.27 8.63
CA ALA A 187 -6.35 -8.11 8.41
C ALA A 187 -6.09 -9.15 7.35
N VAL A 188 -6.66 -10.33 7.55
CA VAL A 188 -6.49 -11.48 6.69
C VAL A 188 -7.86 -12.04 6.33
N VAL A 189 -7.99 -12.46 5.08
CA VAL A 189 -9.14 -13.23 4.59
C VAL A 189 -8.65 -14.34 3.66
N GLY A 190 -9.17 -15.55 3.82
CA GLY A 190 -8.79 -16.72 3.02
C GLY A 190 -10.00 -17.48 2.50
N ARG A 191 -9.74 -18.53 1.72
CA ARG A 191 -10.79 -19.47 1.28
C ARG A 191 -11.43 -20.23 2.44
N GLU A 192 -10.63 -20.58 3.44
CA GLU A 192 -11.07 -21.37 4.60
C GLU A 192 -11.14 -20.52 5.88
N SER A 193 -10.60 -19.29 5.85
CA SER A 193 -10.57 -18.37 6.97
C SER A 193 -11.46 -17.16 6.73
N ALA A 194 -12.41 -16.96 7.65
CA ALA A 194 -13.20 -15.74 7.69
C ALA A 194 -12.29 -14.53 7.95
N PHE A 195 -12.80 -13.34 7.64
CA PHE A 195 -12.11 -12.08 7.85
C PHE A 195 -11.72 -11.91 9.32
N THR A 196 -10.42 -11.96 9.59
CA THR A 196 -9.83 -11.79 10.92
C THR A 196 -8.98 -10.54 10.95
N LEU A 197 -9.21 -9.70 11.97
CA LEU A 197 -8.39 -8.54 12.25
C LEU A 197 -7.41 -8.89 13.36
N LEU A 198 -6.12 -8.81 13.06
CA LEU A 198 -5.02 -8.94 13.99
C LEU A 198 -4.63 -7.54 14.48
N GLU A 199 -4.84 -7.28 15.77
CA GLU A 199 -4.38 -6.07 16.47
C GLU A 199 -3.51 -6.49 17.66
N ASP A 200 -2.60 -5.59 18.05
CA ASP A 200 -1.77 -5.70 19.25
C ASP A 200 -1.00 -7.05 19.31
N ALA A 201 -1.38 -7.96 20.20
CA ALA A 201 -0.74 -9.25 20.43
C ALA A 201 -0.69 -10.16 19.19
N GLY A 202 -1.64 -10.02 18.26
CA GLY A 202 -1.66 -10.83 17.03
C GLY A 202 -0.61 -10.39 16.00
N VAL A 203 -0.09 -9.16 16.10
CA VAL A 203 0.88 -8.58 15.16
C VAL A 203 2.30 -8.61 15.73
N ALA A 204 2.42 -8.66 17.07
CA ALA A 204 3.68 -8.77 17.81
C ALA A 204 4.70 -9.79 17.23
N PRO A 205 4.35 -11.07 16.97
CA PRO A 205 5.33 -12.05 16.49
C PRO A 205 5.85 -11.71 15.09
N PHE A 206 5.00 -11.17 14.21
CA PHE A 206 5.39 -10.78 12.86
C PHE A 206 6.26 -9.53 12.84
N ILE A 207 6.04 -8.59 13.78
CA ILE A 207 6.90 -7.41 13.94
C ILE A 207 8.26 -7.82 14.50
N ALA A 208 8.30 -8.72 15.48
CA ALA A 208 9.56 -9.23 16.04
C ALA A 208 10.42 -9.92 14.98
N ALA A 209 9.82 -10.82 14.20
CA ALA A 209 10.50 -11.49 13.08
C ALA A 209 11.05 -10.50 12.04
N LEU A 210 10.29 -9.43 11.75
CA LEU A 210 10.74 -8.40 10.82
C LEU A 210 11.97 -7.64 11.34
N LYS A 211 12.01 -7.33 12.64
CA LYS A 211 13.17 -6.65 13.26
C LYS A 211 14.41 -7.54 13.30
N GLU A 212 14.26 -8.83 13.55
CA GLU A 212 15.38 -9.78 13.54
C GLU A 212 16.00 -9.90 12.14
N GLU A 213 15.16 -9.94 11.09
CA GLU A 213 15.63 -9.98 9.71
C GLU A 213 16.22 -8.65 9.20
N GLU A 214 15.67 -7.51 9.60
CA GLU A 214 16.27 -6.19 9.29
C GLU A 214 17.63 -6.02 9.97
N GLY A 215 17.79 -6.53 11.20
CA GLY A 215 19.08 -6.61 11.89
C GLY A 215 20.08 -7.54 11.19
N ALA A 216 19.62 -8.69 10.69
CA ALA A 216 20.46 -9.62 9.92
C ALA A 216 20.87 -9.05 8.53
N GLY A 217 19.98 -8.30 7.88
CA GLY A 217 20.26 -7.61 6.62
C GLY A 217 21.24 -6.44 6.78
N ALA A 218 21.19 -5.71 7.90
CA ALA A 218 22.18 -4.69 8.24
C ALA A 218 23.56 -5.31 8.52
N MET A 219 23.61 -6.47 9.19
CA MET A 219 24.85 -7.18 9.47
C MET A 219 25.49 -7.81 8.22
N GLN A 220 24.70 -8.13 7.18
CA GLN A 220 25.20 -8.54 5.86
C GLN A 220 25.59 -7.38 4.94
N ALA A 221 25.13 -6.16 5.23
CA ALA A 221 25.58 -4.94 4.52
C ALA A 221 26.85 -4.32 5.13
N GLU A 222 27.26 -4.77 6.32
CA GLU A 222 28.49 -4.36 7.04
C GLU A 222 29.61 -5.43 7.00
N GLU A 223 29.70 -6.27 5.96
CA GLU A 223 30.98 -6.92 5.64
C GLU A 223 31.88 -5.93 4.87
N PRO A 224 33.12 -5.69 5.30
CA PRO A 224 33.94 -4.60 4.80
C PRO A 224 34.30 -4.85 3.33
N ALA A 225 34.12 -3.83 2.51
CA ALA A 225 34.74 -3.76 1.19
C ALA A 225 36.24 -4.02 1.34
N ALA A 226 36.67 -5.23 0.96
CA ALA A 226 38.05 -5.64 0.95
C ALA A 226 38.86 -4.66 0.08
N GLU A 227 39.99 -4.24 0.65
CA GLU A 227 40.98 -3.33 0.08
C GLU A 227 41.30 -3.63 -1.39
N ALA A 228 41.07 -2.65 -2.26
CA ALA A 228 41.72 -2.61 -3.57
C ALA A 228 43.19 -2.17 -3.36
N PRO A 229 44.19 -2.87 -3.90
CA PRO A 229 45.58 -2.44 -3.77
C PRO A 229 45.83 -1.19 -4.61
N ALA A 230 46.46 -0.19 -3.98
CA ALA A 230 46.99 0.98 -4.64
C ALA A 230 48.19 0.60 -5.51
N GLU A 231 48.07 0.80 -6.83
CA GLU A 231 49.22 0.75 -7.74
C GLU A 231 49.73 2.18 -7.97
N GLN A 232 50.98 2.39 -7.58
CA GLN A 232 51.72 3.64 -7.70
C GLN A 232 52.09 3.91 -9.17
N ALA A 233 51.85 5.14 -9.62
CA ALA A 233 52.57 5.72 -10.75
C ALA A 233 52.85 7.21 -10.47
N GLU A 234 54.01 7.49 -9.86
CA GLU A 234 54.78 8.71 -10.11
C GLU A 234 55.24 8.68 -11.58
N GLY A 235 55.36 9.76 -12.36
CA GLY A 235 55.08 11.18 -12.21
C GLY A 235 55.55 11.86 -13.50
N ALA A 236 55.18 13.13 -13.72
CA ALA A 236 55.97 14.16 -14.41
C ALA A 236 55.10 15.39 -14.71
N ALA A 237 55.59 16.54 -14.26
CA ALA A 237 55.02 17.86 -14.41
C ALA A 237 55.14 18.42 -15.85
N ALA A 238 54.22 19.33 -16.21
CA ALA A 238 54.50 20.67 -16.74
C ALA A 238 53.29 21.21 -17.55
N ALA A 239 52.69 22.31 -17.08
CA ALA A 239 52.12 23.35 -17.95
C ALA A 239 53.29 24.30 -18.36
N PRO A 240 53.23 25.15 -19.42
CA PRO A 240 52.03 25.89 -19.86
C PRO A 240 51.93 26.19 -21.39
N GLU A 241 50.99 27.10 -21.69
CA GLU A 241 50.88 28.04 -22.83
C GLU A 241 50.04 27.70 -24.07
N GLU A 242 49.10 28.62 -24.32
CA GLU A 242 48.26 28.80 -25.49
C GLU A 242 49.07 29.03 -26.78
N PRO A 243 48.41 28.93 -27.94
CA PRO A 243 48.30 30.17 -28.71
C PRO A 243 46.91 30.42 -29.30
N ALA A 244 46.58 31.71 -29.33
CA ALA A 244 45.51 32.31 -30.09
C ALA A 244 45.71 32.11 -31.61
N ALA A 245 44.61 31.86 -32.33
CA ALA A 245 44.50 32.17 -33.75
C ALA A 245 43.04 32.50 -34.11
N GLU A 246 42.91 33.60 -34.83
CA GLU A 246 41.71 34.35 -35.17
C GLU A 246 40.82 33.68 -36.23
N GLY A 247 39.56 34.13 -36.27
CA GLY A 247 38.95 34.54 -37.54
C GLY A 247 37.74 33.76 -38.01
N GLY A 248 36.60 34.44 -38.14
CA GLY A 248 35.56 34.04 -39.12
C GLY A 248 34.10 34.28 -38.72
N ALA A 249 33.67 35.54 -38.85
CA ALA A 249 32.33 36.02 -39.23
C ALA A 249 31.08 35.09 -39.16
N ALA A 250 30.06 35.58 -38.46
CA ALA A 250 28.63 35.26 -38.66
C ALA A 250 28.14 35.75 -40.06
N PRO A 251 26.97 35.36 -40.61
CA PRO A 251 25.66 35.66 -40.00
C PRO A 251 24.46 34.70 -40.30
N MET A 252 23.40 34.91 -39.50
CA MET A 252 21.94 34.94 -39.82
C MET A 252 21.20 33.84 -40.60
N GLU A 253 20.10 33.40 -39.95
CA GLU A 253 18.70 33.25 -40.43
C GLU A 253 18.16 31.96 -41.10
N ALA A 254 16.84 31.80 -40.85
CA ALA A 254 15.80 30.89 -41.39
C ALA A 254 15.77 29.46 -40.78
N ASP A 255 14.64 28.91 -40.32
CA ASP A 255 13.19 29.14 -40.50
C ASP A 255 12.41 28.83 -39.20
#